data_AF-A0A8H5D882-F1
#
_entry.id   AF-A0A8H5D882-F1
#
_cell.length_a   1.000
_cell.length_b   1.000
_cell.length_c   1.000
_cell.angle_alpha   90.00
_cell.angle_beta   90.00
_cell.angle_gamma   90.00
#
_symmetry.space_group_name_H-M   'P 1'
#
loop_
_entity.id
_entity.type
_entity.pdbx_description
1 polymer ?
#
loop_
_entity_poly.entity_id
_entity_poly.type
_entity_poly.pdbx_seq_one_letter_code
_entity_poly.pdbx_strand_id
1 'polypeptide(L)'
;MKSLMLLLLNKKAGFPPDEAADLEKLRFRQEEAPDLFLGAFISQDDGKRKIIGFTCSTLSPSETLTHDSMSKHIQGSSTICLHSICVQKSWRNKGIATRLLKEYVSRLRLRAEAGSVPYERVALISHEELIPFYENAGFKNLGKSDVVHGSLPWYELRAELKSATATAGSASQHSDSSTPLPVVENSPGAPQPDQQIPEGLWEALLRSSSSKNHGRLLSSFDSVTSVTIEATPGTPVNKFDLLCPREGCGSVILKEGVGRWVERASEQLEPSEMPPNPLLTPLPPSSQTAQWWLITPSPMAFENIGFSKPVHIQGKA
;
A
#
# COMPACT_ATOMS: atom_id res chain seq x y z
N MET A 1 8.91 0.10 -28.08
CA MET A 1 8.64 0.49 -26.67
C MET A 1 8.24 1.97 -26.50
N LYS A 2 8.87 2.92 -27.20
CA LYS A 2 8.65 4.38 -27.07
C LYS A 2 7.17 4.85 -27.10
N SER A 3 6.32 4.28 -27.95
CA SER A 3 4.91 4.72 -28.11
C SER A 3 3.92 4.04 -27.14
N LEU A 4 4.21 2.82 -26.66
CA LEU A 4 3.24 1.98 -25.94
C LEU A 4 3.12 2.33 -24.45
N MET A 5 4.20 2.81 -23.82
CA MET A 5 4.14 3.26 -22.41
C MET A 5 3.32 4.54 -22.25
N LEU A 6 3.44 5.48 -23.20
CA LEU A 6 2.61 6.68 -23.23
C LEU A 6 1.11 6.37 -23.33
N LEU A 7 0.74 5.27 -24.01
CA LEU A 7 -0.66 4.83 -24.12
C LEU A 7 -1.27 4.36 -22.79
N LEU A 8 -0.48 3.77 -21.88
CA LEU A 8 -0.95 3.44 -20.53
C LEU A 8 -1.16 4.69 -19.66
N LEU A 9 -0.37 5.72 -19.91
CA LEU A 9 -0.32 6.97 -19.13
C LEU A 9 -1.30 8.04 -19.60
N ASN A 10 -1.72 8.02 -20.87
CA ASN A 10 -2.69 8.99 -21.39
C ASN A 10 -4.10 8.85 -20.76
N LYS A 11 -4.28 7.86 -19.87
CA LYS A 11 -5.37 7.84 -18.90
C LYS A 11 -4.78 8.12 -17.53
N LYS A 12 -4.93 9.36 -17.02
CA LYS A 12 -4.58 9.87 -15.67
C LYS A 12 -5.15 9.06 -14.48
N ALA A 13 -5.53 7.80 -14.65
CA ALA A 13 -6.29 6.99 -13.70
C ALA A 13 -5.43 6.28 -12.64
N GLY A 14 -4.13 6.62 -12.53
CA GLY A 14 -3.18 6.00 -11.61
C GLY A 14 -2.71 6.88 -10.46
N PHE A 15 -2.82 8.20 -10.60
CA PHE A 15 -2.40 9.20 -9.64
C PHE A 15 -3.44 10.31 -9.57
N PRO A 16 -3.55 11.03 -8.43
CA PRO A 16 -4.18 12.34 -8.39
C PRO A 16 -3.65 13.26 -9.51
N PRO A 17 -4.48 14.15 -10.08
CA PRO A 17 -4.06 15.00 -11.21
C PRO A 17 -2.85 15.88 -10.93
N ASP A 18 -2.63 16.25 -9.67
CA ASP A 18 -1.55 17.07 -9.13
C ASP A 18 -0.24 16.29 -8.86
N GLU A 19 -0.31 14.96 -8.81
CA GLU A 19 0.84 14.08 -8.53
C GLU A 19 1.27 13.26 -9.75
N ALA A 20 0.43 13.21 -10.80
CA ALA A 20 0.73 12.49 -12.02
C ALA A 20 1.96 13.09 -12.73
N ALA A 21 2.95 12.24 -13.06
CA ALA A 21 4.07 12.68 -13.86
C ALA A 21 3.62 13.13 -15.26
N ASP A 22 3.99 14.36 -15.63
CA ASP A 22 3.72 14.88 -16.97
C ASP A 22 4.40 14.04 -18.05
N LEU A 23 3.80 14.06 -19.23
CA LEU A 23 4.25 13.32 -20.40
C LEU A 23 5.70 13.65 -20.77
N GLU A 24 6.09 14.92 -20.63
CA GLU A 24 7.47 15.40 -20.88
C GLU A 24 8.48 14.78 -19.92
N LYS A 25 8.18 14.71 -18.62
CA LYS A 25 9.05 14.07 -17.62
C LYS A 25 9.27 12.59 -17.92
N LEU A 26 8.24 11.90 -18.39
CA LEU A 26 8.33 10.49 -18.74
C LEU A 26 9.13 10.25 -20.02
N ARG A 27 9.00 11.13 -21.03
CA ARG A 27 9.85 11.09 -22.22
C ARG A 27 11.31 11.32 -21.87
N PHE A 28 11.60 12.38 -21.10
CA PHE A 28 12.93 12.67 -20.60
C PHE A 28 13.56 11.45 -19.90
N ARG A 29 12.85 10.86 -18.93
CA ARG A 29 13.34 9.66 -18.22
C ARG A 29 13.59 8.49 -19.16
N GLN A 30 12.74 8.29 -20.16
CA GLN A 30 12.90 7.21 -21.12
C GLN A 30 14.07 7.43 -22.08
N GLU A 31 14.38 8.68 -22.40
CA GLU A 31 15.52 9.06 -23.25
C GLU A 31 16.84 8.96 -22.48
N GLU A 32 16.88 9.48 -21.25
CA GLU A 32 18.10 9.53 -20.43
C GLU A 32 18.39 8.22 -19.68
N ALA A 33 17.36 7.49 -19.25
CA ALA A 33 17.50 6.29 -18.42
C ALA A 33 16.72 5.08 -18.95
N PRO A 34 16.80 4.72 -20.26
CA PRO A 34 16.00 3.66 -20.86
C PRO A 34 16.19 2.29 -20.17
N ASP A 35 17.40 2.04 -19.67
CA ASP A 35 17.80 0.82 -18.97
C ASP A 35 17.16 0.65 -17.59
N LEU A 36 16.57 1.71 -17.04
CA LEU A 36 15.91 1.72 -15.74
C LEU A 36 14.39 1.63 -15.85
N PHE A 37 13.89 1.18 -17.00
CA PHE A 37 12.48 0.92 -17.23
C PHE A 37 12.21 -0.59 -17.27
N LEU A 38 11.10 -1.00 -16.67
CA LEU A 38 10.61 -2.37 -16.80
C LEU A 38 9.12 -2.37 -17.09
N GLY A 39 8.71 -3.11 -18.13
CA GLY A 39 7.31 -3.26 -18.51
C GLY A 39 6.77 -4.65 -18.22
N ALA A 40 5.53 -4.72 -17.74
CA ALA A 40 4.74 -5.94 -17.69
C ALA A 40 3.90 -6.05 -18.97
N PHE A 41 3.95 -7.20 -19.65
CA PHE A 41 3.24 -7.41 -20.91
C PHE A 41 2.46 -8.72 -20.91
N ILE A 42 1.34 -8.73 -21.62
CA ILE A 42 0.58 -9.93 -21.97
C ILE A 42 0.68 -10.19 -23.48
N SER A 43 0.55 -11.45 -23.86
CA SER A 43 0.38 -11.82 -25.27
C SER A 43 -1.04 -11.49 -25.73
N GLN A 44 -1.17 -11.11 -27.00
CA GLN A 44 -2.43 -10.92 -27.70
C GLN A 44 -2.57 -11.98 -28.78
N ASP A 45 -3.80 -12.21 -29.23
CA ASP A 45 -4.14 -13.25 -30.23
C ASP A 45 -3.46 -13.02 -31.58
N ASP A 46 -3.09 -11.78 -31.90
CA ASP A 46 -2.35 -11.40 -33.11
C ASP A 46 -0.82 -11.57 -32.98
N GLY A 47 -0.37 -12.26 -31.91
CA GLY A 47 1.05 -12.45 -31.60
C GLY A 47 1.75 -11.19 -31.06
N LYS A 48 1.05 -10.05 -30.96
CA LYS A 48 1.62 -8.83 -30.39
C LYS A 48 1.60 -8.88 -28.86
N ARG A 49 2.44 -8.03 -28.25
CA ARG A 49 2.48 -7.87 -26.79
C ARG A 49 1.84 -6.57 -26.39
N LYS A 50 0.87 -6.64 -25.47
CA LYS A 50 0.24 -5.47 -24.85
C LYS A 50 0.86 -5.20 -23.50
N ILE A 51 1.35 -3.99 -23.31
CA ILE A 51 1.83 -3.54 -22.01
C ILE A 51 0.63 -3.31 -21.07
N ILE A 52 0.74 -3.81 -19.85
CA ILE A 52 -0.30 -3.72 -18.81
C ILE A 52 0.20 -3.07 -17.52
N GLY A 53 1.51 -2.81 -17.41
CA GLY A 53 2.09 -2.04 -16.33
C GLY A 53 3.56 -1.71 -16.59
N PHE A 54 4.12 -0.79 -15.82
CA PHE A 54 5.53 -0.40 -15.93
C PHE A 54 6.09 0.16 -14.63
N THR A 55 7.42 0.17 -14.52
CA THR A 55 8.19 1.00 -13.58
C THR A 55 9.16 1.91 -14.34
N CYS A 56 9.47 3.07 -13.79
CA CYS A 56 10.54 3.94 -14.31
C CYS A 56 11.31 4.62 -13.18
N SER A 57 12.62 4.79 -13.40
CA SER A 57 13.54 5.34 -12.41
C SER A 57 14.62 6.20 -13.07
N THR A 58 15.31 7.02 -12.26
CA THR A 58 16.58 7.67 -12.65
C THR A 58 17.69 7.33 -11.64
N LEU A 59 18.86 7.93 -11.81
CA LEU A 59 20.00 7.77 -10.92
C LEU A 59 20.33 9.09 -10.25
N SER A 60 20.69 9.02 -8.97
CA SER A 60 21.15 10.15 -8.18
C SER A 60 22.32 9.75 -7.28
N PRO A 61 23.30 10.65 -7.04
CA PRO A 61 24.37 10.41 -6.07
C PRO A 61 23.88 10.55 -4.62
N SER A 62 22.73 11.20 -4.39
CA SER A 62 22.16 11.35 -3.06
C SER A 62 21.68 10.02 -2.50
N GLU A 63 21.88 9.79 -1.22
CA GLU A 63 21.37 8.59 -0.55
C GLU A 63 19.86 8.64 -0.33
N THR A 64 19.33 9.84 -0.07
CA THR A 64 17.91 10.14 0.13
C THR A 64 17.32 10.81 -1.11
N LEU A 65 15.99 10.80 -1.20
CA LEU A 65 15.31 11.51 -2.27
C LEU A 65 15.26 13.01 -1.95
N THR A 66 15.71 13.81 -2.90
CA THR A 66 15.62 15.27 -2.91
C THR A 66 14.82 15.75 -4.12
N HIS A 67 14.30 16.98 -4.09
CA HIS A 67 13.58 17.57 -5.22
C HIS A 67 14.42 17.54 -6.53
N ASP A 68 15.74 17.69 -6.38
CA ASP A 68 16.70 17.64 -7.49
C ASP A 68 16.83 16.21 -8.05
N SER A 69 16.91 15.20 -7.18
CA SER A 69 16.95 13.78 -7.57
C SER A 69 15.68 13.30 -8.27
N MET A 70 14.54 13.97 -8.01
CA MET A 70 13.26 13.66 -8.65
C MET A 70 13.18 14.10 -10.12
N SER A 71 14.06 15.03 -10.51
CA SER A 71 14.03 15.70 -11.82
C SER A 71 15.26 15.43 -12.69
N LYS A 72 16.36 14.91 -12.11
CA LYS A 72 17.63 14.71 -12.80
C LYS A 72 17.99 13.22 -12.92
N HIS A 73 18.78 12.91 -13.94
CA HIS A 73 19.46 11.63 -14.08
C HIS A 73 20.96 11.87 -14.10
N ILE A 74 21.69 11.24 -13.18
CA ILE A 74 23.15 11.34 -13.10
C ILE A 74 23.72 9.93 -13.29
N GLN A 75 24.20 9.67 -14.51
CA GLN A 75 24.78 8.38 -14.88
C GLN A 75 25.95 8.02 -13.95
N GLY A 76 26.08 6.73 -13.62
CA GLY A 76 27.14 6.24 -12.73
C GLY A 76 26.90 6.51 -11.24
N SER A 77 25.69 6.95 -10.85
CA SER A 77 25.35 7.10 -9.43
C SER A 77 24.83 5.81 -8.79
N SER A 78 24.86 5.78 -7.45
CA SER A 78 24.57 4.60 -6.65
C SER A 78 23.09 4.42 -6.26
N THR A 79 22.31 5.49 -6.22
CA THR A 79 20.89 5.44 -5.84
C THR A 79 19.99 5.42 -7.06
N ILE A 80 19.11 4.42 -7.14
CA ILE A 80 18.03 4.35 -8.11
C ILE A 80 16.80 5.05 -7.52
N CYS A 81 16.40 6.17 -8.12
CA CYS A 81 15.20 6.92 -7.73
C CYS A 81 13.99 6.36 -8.48
N LEU A 82 13.17 5.53 -7.84
CA LEU A 82 11.96 4.96 -8.45
C LEU A 82 10.84 6.01 -8.47
N HIS A 83 10.47 6.46 -9.66
CA HIS A 83 9.51 7.55 -9.83
C HIS A 83 8.08 7.10 -10.01
N SER A 84 7.87 5.92 -10.61
CA SER A 84 6.52 5.45 -10.90
C SER A 84 6.46 3.94 -10.95
N ILE A 85 5.37 3.41 -10.41
CA ILE A 85 4.90 2.05 -10.65
C ILE A 85 3.42 2.10 -11.01
N CYS A 86 3.09 1.66 -12.23
CA CYS A 86 1.76 1.79 -12.78
C CYS A 86 1.26 0.46 -13.31
N VAL A 87 0.01 0.13 -13.03
CA VAL A 87 -0.69 -1.00 -13.65
C VAL A 87 -2.02 -0.50 -14.21
N GLN A 88 -2.36 -0.94 -15.41
CA GLN A 88 -3.62 -0.63 -16.08
C GLN A 88 -4.79 -1.04 -15.17
N LYS A 89 -5.82 -0.18 -15.08
CA LYS A 89 -6.96 -0.37 -14.16
C LYS A 89 -7.57 -1.78 -14.19
N SER A 90 -7.78 -2.35 -15.37
CA SER A 90 -8.34 -3.70 -15.57
C SER A 90 -7.42 -4.86 -15.11
N TRP A 91 -6.15 -4.56 -14.81
CA TRP A 91 -5.12 -5.50 -14.41
C TRP A 91 -4.61 -5.26 -12.99
N ARG A 92 -5.16 -4.27 -12.27
CA ARG A 92 -4.84 -4.01 -10.86
C ARG A 92 -5.36 -5.14 -9.97
N ASN A 93 -4.84 -5.22 -8.75
CA ASN A 93 -5.24 -6.19 -7.73
C ASN A 93 -4.98 -7.67 -8.08
N LYS A 94 -4.20 -7.95 -9.13
CA LYS A 94 -3.78 -9.30 -9.54
C LYS A 94 -2.32 -9.61 -9.15
N GLY A 95 -1.73 -8.83 -8.25
CA GLY A 95 -0.34 -8.95 -7.82
C GLY A 95 0.71 -8.53 -8.87
N ILE A 96 0.28 -7.94 -10.00
CA ILE A 96 1.18 -7.55 -11.09
C ILE A 96 2.20 -6.49 -10.66
N ALA A 97 1.76 -5.45 -9.93
CA ALA A 97 2.66 -4.40 -9.45
C ALA A 97 3.74 -4.97 -8.51
N THR A 98 3.35 -5.80 -7.54
CA THR A 98 4.31 -6.44 -6.62
C THR A 98 5.29 -7.34 -7.37
N ARG A 99 4.83 -8.17 -8.33
CA ARG A 99 5.71 -9.02 -9.13
C ARG A 99 6.65 -8.19 -10.01
N LEU A 100 6.14 -7.13 -10.63
CA LEU A 100 6.93 -6.21 -11.45
C LEU A 100 8.02 -5.53 -10.62
N LEU A 101 7.69 -5.06 -9.42
CA LEU A 101 8.63 -4.41 -8.52
C LEU A 101 9.69 -5.37 -7.98
N LYS A 102 9.30 -6.58 -7.56
CA LYS A 102 10.24 -7.62 -7.11
C LYS A 102 11.20 -8.04 -8.23
N GLU A 103 10.68 -8.25 -9.43
CA GLU A 103 11.50 -8.54 -10.62
C GLU A 103 12.45 -7.39 -10.95
N TYR A 104 11.96 -6.15 -10.88
CA TYR A 104 12.78 -4.96 -11.12
C TYR A 104 13.96 -4.89 -10.14
N VAL A 105 13.69 -4.99 -8.84
CA VAL A 105 14.73 -4.99 -7.80
C VAL A 105 15.68 -6.18 -7.98
N SER A 106 15.18 -7.37 -8.30
CA SER A 106 16.03 -8.55 -8.56
C SER A 106 17.01 -8.32 -9.71
N ARG A 107 16.56 -7.73 -10.82
CA ARG A 107 17.44 -7.40 -11.95
C ARG A 107 18.50 -6.37 -11.58
N LEU A 108 18.12 -5.36 -10.78
CA LEU A 108 19.07 -4.35 -10.31
C LEU A 108 20.13 -4.97 -9.39
N ARG A 109 19.74 -5.88 -8.47
CA ARG A 109 20.67 -6.63 -7.62
C ARG A 109 21.67 -7.43 -8.46
N LEU A 110 21.20 -8.20 -9.44
CA LEU A 110 22.09 -8.98 -10.31
C LEU A 110 23.09 -8.10 -11.06
N ARG A 111 22.68 -6.93 -11.56
CA ARG A 111 23.60 -5.98 -12.22
C ARG A 111 24.62 -5.42 -11.22
N ALA A 112 24.20 -5.11 -9.99
CA ALA A 112 25.08 -4.61 -8.93
C ALA A 112 26.11 -5.66 -8.50
N GLU A 113 25.66 -6.90 -8.27
CA GLU A 113 26.50 -8.04 -7.88
C GLU A 113 27.52 -8.41 -8.96
N ALA A 114 27.15 -8.28 -10.23
CA ALA A 114 28.08 -8.44 -11.35
C ALA A 114 29.14 -7.31 -11.45
N GLY A 115 29.06 -6.29 -10.59
CA GLY A 115 30.00 -5.15 -10.60
C GLY A 115 29.91 -4.26 -11.84
N SER A 116 28.90 -4.46 -12.69
CA SER A 116 28.75 -3.72 -13.95
C SER A 116 28.19 -2.30 -13.75
N VAL A 117 27.62 -2.04 -12.57
CA VAL A 117 26.99 -0.78 -12.21
C VAL A 117 27.21 -0.50 -10.72
N PRO A 118 27.31 0.77 -10.28
CA PRO A 118 27.60 1.12 -8.89
C PRO A 118 26.35 1.15 -8.01
N TYR A 119 25.31 0.38 -8.35
CA TYR A 119 24.01 0.43 -7.70
C TYR A 119 24.07 -0.10 -6.28
N GLU A 120 23.59 0.68 -5.32
CA GLU A 120 23.60 0.32 -3.90
C GLU A 120 22.19 0.17 -3.34
N ARG A 121 21.26 1.03 -3.76
CA ARG A 121 19.92 1.12 -3.19
C ARG A 121 18.89 1.60 -4.18
N VAL A 122 17.64 1.24 -3.95
CA VAL A 122 16.46 1.82 -4.60
C VAL A 122 15.71 2.64 -3.58
N ALA A 123 15.45 3.92 -3.88
CA ALA A 123 14.70 4.84 -3.04
C ALA A 123 13.43 5.29 -3.77
N LEU A 124 12.34 5.44 -3.00
CA LEU A 124 11.07 5.99 -3.45
C LEU A 124 10.43 6.79 -2.32
N ILE A 125 9.51 7.68 -2.68
CA ILE A 125 8.59 8.30 -1.74
C ILE A 125 7.18 7.79 -2.01
N SER A 126 6.38 7.65 -0.95
CA SER A 126 5.00 7.19 -1.05
C SER A 126 4.11 7.79 0.03
N HIS A 127 2.81 7.88 -0.25
CA HIS A 127 1.79 8.08 0.79
C HIS A 127 1.71 6.89 1.75
N GLU A 128 1.23 7.17 2.96
CA GLU A 128 1.24 6.25 4.10
C GLU A 128 0.49 4.94 3.82
N GLU A 129 -0.66 5.02 3.13
CA GLU A 129 -1.51 3.88 2.84
C GLU A 129 -0.89 2.85 1.88
N LEU A 130 0.16 3.25 1.15
CA LEU A 130 0.90 2.39 0.23
C LEU A 130 2.18 1.81 0.84
N ILE A 131 2.57 2.22 2.05
CA ILE A 131 3.74 1.67 2.75
C ILE A 131 3.68 0.13 2.84
N PRO A 132 2.57 -0.50 3.26
CA PRO A 132 2.51 -1.96 3.36
C PRO A 132 2.71 -2.67 2.00
N PHE A 133 2.32 -2.02 0.90
CA PHE A 133 2.53 -2.55 -0.45
C PHE A 133 4.03 -2.63 -0.78
N TYR A 134 4.77 -1.56 -0.48
CA TYR A 134 6.21 -1.48 -0.73
C TYR A 134 7.01 -2.35 0.26
N GLU A 135 6.59 -2.45 1.52
CA GLU A 135 7.19 -3.35 2.51
C GLU A 135 7.06 -4.82 2.08
N ASN A 136 5.89 -5.24 1.58
CA ASN A 136 5.71 -6.56 1.00
C ASN A 136 6.57 -6.80 -0.27
N ALA A 137 7.00 -5.73 -0.94
CA ALA A 137 7.95 -5.78 -2.04
C ALA A 137 9.43 -5.77 -1.59
N GLY A 138 9.71 -5.64 -0.29
CA GLY A 138 11.05 -5.69 0.30
C GLY A 138 11.67 -4.31 0.57
N PHE A 139 10.89 -3.24 0.57
CA PHE A 139 11.33 -1.91 0.98
C PHE A 139 11.18 -1.74 2.50
N LYS A 140 12.01 -0.88 3.08
CA LYS A 140 11.91 -0.44 4.48
C LYS A 140 11.44 1.00 4.51
N ASN A 141 10.45 1.29 5.36
CA ASN A 141 10.03 2.65 5.65
C ASN A 141 11.10 3.37 6.49
N LEU A 142 11.54 4.54 6.06
CA LEU A 142 12.51 5.39 6.76
C LEU A 142 11.87 6.56 7.49
N GLY A 143 10.54 6.68 7.42
CA GLY A 143 9.78 7.78 8.04
C GLY A 143 9.44 8.87 7.02
N LYS A 144 9.07 10.05 7.55
CA LYS A 144 8.64 11.19 6.74
C LYS A 144 9.78 11.67 5.83
N SER A 145 9.45 11.93 4.59
CA SER A 145 10.34 12.48 3.57
C SER A 145 10.41 14.01 3.69
N ASP A 146 11.59 14.58 3.47
CA ASP A 146 11.79 16.03 3.33
C ASP A 146 11.22 16.55 2.00
N VAL A 147 11.05 15.67 1.02
CA VAL A 147 10.38 15.98 -0.26
C VAL A 147 8.89 15.84 -0.08
N VAL A 148 8.17 16.94 -0.31
CA VAL A 148 6.71 17.01 -0.30
C VAL A 148 6.22 17.28 -1.73
N HIS A 149 5.27 16.46 -2.20
CA HIS A 149 4.55 16.68 -3.45
C HIS A 149 3.04 16.69 -3.17
N GLY A 150 2.38 17.84 -3.25
CA GLY A 150 0.95 17.96 -2.92
C GLY A 150 0.69 18.26 -1.44
N SER A 151 -0.51 17.92 -0.96
CA SER A 151 -1.02 18.36 0.36
C SER A 151 -0.80 17.36 1.51
N LEU A 152 -0.50 16.10 1.19
CA LEU A 152 -0.29 15.04 2.18
C LEU A 152 1.21 14.76 2.41
N PRO A 153 1.60 14.29 3.60
CA PRO A 153 2.97 13.94 3.90
C PRO A 153 3.40 12.70 3.12
N TRP A 154 4.61 12.74 2.58
CA TRP A 154 5.24 11.60 1.93
C TRP A 154 6.19 10.91 2.89
N TYR A 155 6.36 9.59 2.72
CA TYR A 155 7.28 8.77 3.47
C TYR A 155 8.37 8.25 2.53
N GLU A 156 9.63 8.28 2.96
CA GLU A 156 10.73 7.70 2.20
C GLU A 156 10.81 6.20 2.47
N LEU A 157 10.93 5.41 1.41
CA LEU A 157 11.14 3.97 1.48
C LEU A 157 12.35 3.55 0.68
N ARG A 158 13.08 2.57 1.19
CA ARG A 158 14.35 2.12 0.62
C ARG A 158 14.48 0.61 0.56
N ALA A 159 15.01 0.09 -0.54
CA ALA A 159 15.46 -1.29 -0.67
C ALA A 159 16.97 -1.32 -0.93
N GLU A 160 17.71 -2.00 -0.07
CA GLU A 160 19.14 -2.24 -0.28
C GLU A 160 19.36 -3.33 -1.35
N LEU A 161 20.33 -3.08 -2.23
CA LEU A 161 20.71 -4.01 -3.30
C LEU A 161 21.92 -4.87 -2.92
N LYS A 162 22.77 -4.40 -2.01
CA LYS A 162 23.85 -5.18 -1.43
C LYS A 162 23.31 -6.03 -0.28
N SER A 163 23.68 -7.31 -0.23
CA SER A 163 23.47 -8.12 0.97
C SER A 163 24.36 -7.54 2.07
N ALA A 164 23.81 -7.33 3.27
CA ALA A 164 24.60 -6.88 4.42
C ALA A 164 25.63 -7.96 4.76
N THR A 165 26.84 -7.83 4.22
CA THR A 165 28.01 -8.48 4.82
C THR A 165 28.11 -7.97 6.25
N ALA A 166 28.06 -8.88 7.22
CA ALA A 166 28.24 -8.56 8.62
C ALA A 166 29.60 -7.91 8.85
N THR A 167 29.64 -6.58 8.81
CA THR A 167 30.81 -5.80 9.23
C THR A 167 30.71 -5.64 10.74
N ALA A 168 31.16 -6.66 11.48
CA ALA A 168 31.51 -6.50 12.89
C ALA A 168 32.66 -5.48 12.96
N GLY A 169 32.40 -4.36 13.62
CA GLY A 169 33.31 -3.23 13.67
C GLY A 169 34.65 -3.58 14.33
N SER A 170 35.75 -3.29 13.66
CA SER A 170 37.03 -3.04 14.30
C SER A 170 37.11 -1.55 14.65
N ALA A 171 36.68 -1.19 15.86
CA ALA A 171 37.06 0.07 16.49
C ALA A 171 38.27 -0.20 17.38
N SER A 172 39.44 0.22 16.92
CA SER A 172 40.68 0.28 17.70
C SER A 172 40.54 1.34 18.80
N GLN A 173 40.72 0.91 20.05
CA GLN A 173 40.79 1.74 21.24
C GLN A 173 42.15 2.47 21.33
N HIS A 174 42.12 3.73 21.75
CA HIS A 174 43.24 4.45 22.34
C HIS A 174 42.94 4.68 23.84
N SER A 175 43.76 4.01 24.68
CA SER A 175 44.33 4.35 25.99
C SER A 175 43.58 5.15 27.08
N ASP A 176 43.76 4.62 28.31
CA ASP A 176 43.84 5.27 29.64
C ASP A 176 42.53 5.69 30.33
N SER A 177 42.23 5.40 31.60
CA SER A 177 43.08 4.99 32.75
C SER A 177 42.22 4.65 33.99
N SER A 178 42.75 3.76 34.85
CA SER A 178 42.58 3.69 36.33
C SER A 178 41.31 3.10 37.00
N THR A 179 41.49 1.86 37.50
CA THR A 179 40.76 0.97 38.44
C THR A 179 40.67 1.51 39.90
N PRO A 180 40.06 0.82 40.91
CA PRO A 180 39.28 -0.45 40.91
C PRO A 180 38.01 -0.53 41.82
N LEU A 181 37.19 -1.56 41.59
CA LEU A 181 36.24 -2.15 42.54
C LEU A 181 36.60 -3.64 42.78
N PRO A 182 36.17 -4.26 43.90
CA PRO A 182 36.86 -5.41 44.48
C PRO A 182 36.53 -6.75 43.82
N VAL A 183 37.50 -7.65 43.97
CA VAL A 183 37.55 -9.04 43.52
C VAL A 183 36.51 -9.88 44.25
N VAL A 184 35.71 -10.65 43.50
CA VAL A 184 35.22 -11.94 43.98
C VAL A 184 35.46 -12.96 42.86
N GLU A 185 36.32 -13.92 43.21
CA GLU A 185 36.78 -15.05 42.43
C GLU A 185 35.77 -16.19 42.53
N ASN A 186 35.45 -16.89 41.43
CA ASN A 186 35.20 -18.34 41.40
C ASN A 186 34.88 -18.88 39.99
N SER A 187 35.84 -19.67 39.47
CA SER A 187 35.73 -21.04 38.93
C SER A 187 34.81 -21.39 37.72
N PRO A 188 35.16 -22.46 36.96
CA PRO A 188 34.63 -22.73 35.62
C PRO A 188 33.47 -23.74 35.61
N GLY A 189 32.46 -23.50 34.76
CA GLY A 189 31.55 -24.53 34.27
C GLY A 189 30.05 -24.17 34.25
N ALA A 190 29.47 -23.99 33.05
CA ALA A 190 28.17 -24.53 32.59
C ALA A 190 27.70 -23.81 31.29
N PRO A 191 27.10 -24.52 30.32
CA PRO A 191 26.54 -23.93 29.10
C PRO A 191 25.16 -23.29 29.38
N GLN A 192 24.90 -22.09 28.84
CA GLN A 192 23.57 -21.47 28.87
C GLN A 192 22.67 -22.06 27.77
N PRO A 193 21.35 -22.24 28.02
CA PRO A 193 20.47 -22.99 27.14
C PRO A 193 20.00 -22.19 25.92
N ASP A 194 19.83 -22.91 24.81
CA ASP A 194 19.16 -22.49 23.58
C ASP A 194 17.87 -21.70 23.87
N GLN A 195 17.76 -20.50 23.29
CA GLN A 195 16.47 -19.83 23.14
C GLN A 195 15.63 -20.62 22.11
N GLN A 196 14.96 -21.66 22.58
CA GLN A 196 14.01 -22.40 21.77
C GLN A 196 12.80 -21.52 21.46
N ILE A 197 12.54 -21.36 20.15
CA ILE A 197 11.36 -20.69 19.61
C ILE A 197 10.11 -21.39 20.18
N PRO A 198 9.11 -20.66 20.72
CA PRO A 198 7.89 -21.26 21.25
C PRO A 198 7.20 -22.13 20.21
N GLU A 199 6.87 -23.37 20.58
CA GLU A 199 6.13 -24.29 19.70
C GLU A 199 4.80 -23.64 19.26
N GLY A 200 4.53 -23.68 17.95
CA GLY A 200 3.36 -23.07 17.34
C GLY A 200 3.57 -21.69 16.71
N LEU A 201 4.71 -21.01 16.91
CA LEU A 201 4.99 -19.72 16.26
C LEU A 201 5.08 -19.85 14.72
N TRP A 202 5.74 -20.91 14.24
CA TRP A 202 5.84 -21.19 12.81
C TRP A 202 4.49 -21.54 12.20
N GLU A 203 3.65 -22.30 12.91
CA GLU A 203 2.26 -22.55 12.49
C GLU A 203 1.42 -21.28 12.52
N ALA A 204 1.62 -20.36 13.48
CA ALA A 204 0.93 -19.08 13.54
C ALA A 204 1.34 -18.14 12.39
N LEU A 205 2.62 -18.14 12.00
CA LEU A 205 3.15 -17.34 10.88
C LEU A 205 2.76 -17.92 9.51
N LEU A 206 2.65 -19.25 9.39
CA LEU A 206 2.20 -19.94 8.18
C LEU A 206 0.67 -19.99 8.06
N ARG A 207 -0.06 -19.73 9.15
CA ARG A 207 -1.51 -19.57 9.12
C ARG A 207 -1.78 -18.33 8.29
N SER A 208 -2.33 -18.55 7.09
CA SER A 208 -2.89 -17.46 6.30
C SER A 208 -3.83 -16.67 7.21
N SER A 209 -3.62 -15.35 7.28
CA SER A 209 -4.63 -14.45 7.82
C SER A 209 -5.88 -14.61 6.95
N SER A 210 -6.70 -15.57 7.33
CA SER A 210 -8.10 -15.63 6.99
C SER A 210 -8.78 -14.57 7.87
N SER A 211 -8.43 -13.30 7.68
CA SER A 211 -9.44 -12.27 7.79
C SER A 211 -10.43 -12.61 6.68
N LYS A 212 -11.42 -13.44 7.05
CA LYS A 212 -12.59 -13.68 6.21
C LYS A 212 -13.15 -12.28 5.98
N ASN A 213 -13.04 -11.76 4.77
CA ASN A 213 -13.73 -10.53 4.39
C ASN A 213 -15.23 -10.80 4.62
N HIS A 214 -15.74 -10.32 5.75
CA HIS A 214 -17.15 -10.41 6.14
C HIS A 214 -17.96 -9.24 5.58
N GLY A 215 -17.38 -8.46 4.66
CA GLY A 215 -18.08 -7.48 3.84
C GLY A 215 -19.35 -8.07 3.22
N ARG A 216 -20.50 -7.45 3.50
CA ARG A 216 -21.79 -7.81 2.93
C ARG A 216 -22.45 -6.58 2.30
N LEU A 217 -23.16 -6.78 1.20
CA LEU A 217 -23.98 -5.73 0.61
C LEU A 217 -25.23 -5.54 1.46
N LEU A 218 -25.64 -4.29 1.69
CA LEU A 218 -26.85 -4.01 2.44
C LEU A 218 -28.09 -4.63 1.75
N SER A 219 -28.10 -4.69 0.42
CA SER A 219 -29.15 -5.34 -0.38
C SER A 219 -29.18 -6.86 -0.27
N SER A 220 -28.20 -7.50 0.36
CA SER A 220 -28.18 -8.96 0.54
C SER A 220 -28.96 -9.46 1.78
N PHE A 221 -29.58 -8.54 2.53
CA PHE A 221 -30.27 -8.85 3.77
C PHE A 221 -31.78 -8.62 3.63
N ASP A 222 -32.58 -9.60 4.03
CA ASP A 222 -34.05 -9.53 3.97
C ASP A 222 -34.67 -8.72 5.12
N SER A 223 -33.92 -8.54 6.22
CA SER A 223 -34.39 -7.84 7.42
C SER A 223 -33.25 -7.16 8.17
N VAL A 224 -33.55 -6.01 8.75
CA VAL A 224 -32.66 -5.18 9.58
C VAL A 224 -32.08 -5.95 10.79
N THR A 225 -32.85 -6.87 11.38
CA THR A 225 -32.40 -7.67 12.52
C THR A 225 -31.28 -8.65 12.16
N SER A 226 -31.11 -8.96 10.88
CA SER A 226 -30.00 -9.81 10.41
C SER A 226 -28.67 -9.06 10.31
N VAL A 227 -28.70 -7.72 10.29
CA VAL A 227 -27.54 -6.83 10.08
C VAL A 227 -27.06 -6.21 11.39
N THR A 228 -27.77 -6.41 12.50
CA THR A 228 -27.45 -5.83 13.81
C THR A 228 -27.09 -6.90 14.84
N ILE A 229 -26.29 -6.52 15.83
CA ILE A 229 -25.97 -7.30 17.03
C ILE A 229 -26.05 -6.39 18.26
N GLU A 230 -26.55 -6.89 19.38
CA GLU A 230 -26.54 -6.14 20.63
C GLU A 230 -25.13 -6.14 21.24
N ALA A 231 -24.44 -5.00 21.18
CA ALA A 231 -23.13 -4.85 21.82
C ALA A 231 -23.26 -4.61 23.33
N THR A 232 -24.32 -3.90 23.74
CA THR A 232 -24.76 -3.68 25.12
C THR A 232 -26.29 -3.68 25.17
N PRO A 233 -26.93 -3.95 26.32
CA PRO A 233 -28.39 -3.97 26.41
C PRO A 233 -29.02 -2.69 25.86
N GLY A 234 -29.86 -2.80 24.83
CA GLY A 234 -30.54 -1.67 24.20
C GLY A 234 -29.69 -0.85 23.21
N THR A 235 -28.50 -1.31 22.82
CA THR A 235 -27.65 -0.64 21.83
C THR A 235 -27.25 -1.60 20.70
N PRO A 236 -28.13 -1.80 19.70
CA PRO A 236 -27.79 -2.57 18.52
C PRO A 236 -26.75 -1.83 17.67
N VAL A 237 -25.72 -2.55 17.22
CA VAL A 237 -24.69 -2.08 16.29
C VAL A 237 -24.63 -2.95 15.04
N ASN A 238 -24.03 -2.49 13.95
CA ASN A 238 -23.90 -3.31 12.75
C ASN A 238 -23.00 -4.53 12.99
N LYS A 239 -23.48 -5.71 12.61
CA LYS A 239 -22.84 -7.01 12.80
C LYS A 239 -21.74 -7.32 11.78
N PHE A 240 -21.73 -6.64 10.64
CA PHE A 240 -20.81 -6.91 9.55
C PHE A 240 -20.21 -5.61 9.01
N ASP A 241 -19.07 -5.73 8.35
CA ASP A 241 -18.61 -4.71 7.40
C ASP A 241 -19.65 -4.56 6.29
N LEU A 242 -20.14 -3.34 6.08
CA LEU A 242 -21.06 -3.03 4.99
C LEU A 242 -20.30 -2.53 3.78
N LEU A 243 -20.67 -3.03 2.60
CA LEU A 243 -20.02 -2.70 1.34
C LEU A 243 -20.80 -1.64 0.55
N CYS A 244 -20.07 -0.90 -0.28
CA CYS A 244 -20.61 0.08 -1.22
C CYS A 244 -21.67 -0.59 -2.12
N PRO A 245 -22.88 -0.01 -2.24
CA PRO A 245 -23.98 -0.59 -3.02
C PRO A 245 -23.72 -0.54 -4.53
N ARG A 246 -22.72 0.21 -4.99
CA ARG A 246 -22.33 0.24 -6.40
C ARG A 246 -21.79 -1.13 -6.82
N GLU A 247 -22.41 -1.69 -7.86
CA GLU A 247 -22.01 -2.94 -8.46
C GLU A 247 -20.50 -2.95 -8.79
N GLY A 248 -19.80 -3.99 -8.33
CA GLY A 248 -18.36 -4.16 -8.54
C GLY A 248 -17.43 -3.22 -7.75
N CYS A 249 -17.95 -2.33 -6.88
CA CYS A 249 -17.11 -1.40 -6.11
C CYS A 249 -16.33 -2.09 -4.99
N GLY A 250 -16.99 -2.95 -4.21
CA GLY A 250 -16.37 -3.76 -3.14
C GLY A 250 -15.75 -2.97 -1.97
N SER A 251 -15.83 -1.64 -1.98
CA SER A 251 -15.33 -0.77 -0.91
C SER A 251 -16.16 -0.93 0.36
N VAL A 252 -15.53 -1.00 1.54
CA VAL A 252 -16.23 -0.98 2.84
C VAL A 252 -16.64 0.46 3.11
N ILE A 253 -17.93 0.66 3.40
CA ILE A 253 -18.53 1.97 3.74
C ILE A 253 -18.84 2.09 5.24
N LEU A 254 -18.93 0.97 5.96
CA LEU A 254 -19.13 0.95 7.40
C LEU A 254 -18.46 -0.30 7.97
N LYS A 255 -17.53 -0.14 8.92
CA LYS A 255 -16.90 -1.27 9.60
C LYS A 255 -17.81 -1.90 10.63
N GLU A 256 -17.69 -3.21 10.86
CA GLU A 256 -18.37 -3.95 11.92
C GLU A 256 -18.26 -3.23 13.27
N GLY A 257 -19.40 -3.11 13.98
CA GLY A 257 -19.50 -2.57 15.33
C GLY A 257 -19.44 -1.04 15.45
N VAL A 258 -19.26 -0.29 14.35
CA VAL A 258 -19.09 1.17 14.37
C VAL A 258 -20.42 1.93 14.35
N GLY A 259 -21.37 1.44 13.55
CA GLY A 259 -22.67 2.07 13.39
C GLY A 259 -23.63 1.58 14.45
N ARG A 260 -24.10 2.47 15.31
CA ARG A 260 -25.22 2.23 16.23
C ARG A 260 -26.54 2.42 15.50
N TRP A 261 -27.45 1.47 15.61
CA TRP A 261 -28.78 1.54 15.01
C TRP A 261 -29.71 2.38 15.89
N VAL A 262 -30.23 3.47 15.35
CA VAL A 262 -31.11 4.42 16.08
C VAL A 262 -32.28 4.86 15.22
N GLU A 263 -33.45 5.01 15.85
CA GLU A 263 -34.62 5.59 15.20
C GLU A 263 -34.65 7.11 15.43
N ARG A 264 -34.78 7.89 14.36
CA ARG A 264 -34.89 9.36 14.41
C ARG A 264 -35.81 9.87 13.31
N ALA A 265 -36.21 11.14 13.37
CA ALA A 265 -36.93 11.78 12.29
C ALA A 265 -36.17 11.62 10.95
N SER A 266 -36.89 11.39 9.87
CA SER A 266 -36.32 11.43 8.54
C SER A 266 -35.98 12.87 8.20
N GLU A 267 -34.81 13.11 7.62
CA GLU A 267 -34.39 14.43 7.16
C GLU A 267 -34.11 14.36 5.67
N GLN A 268 -34.55 15.39 4.93
CA GLN A 268 -34.25 15.48 3.51
C GLN A 268 -32.80 15.97 3.35
N LEU A 269 -31.90 15.04 3.07
CA LEU A 269 -30.48 15.32 2.87
C LEU A 269 -30.15 15.72 1.42
N GLU A 270 -30.99 15.31 0.47
CA GLU A 270 -30.80 15.56 -0.95
C GLU A 270 -31.46 16.89 -1.37
N PRO A 271 -30.75 17.79 -2.06
CA PRO A 271 -31.35 18.99 -2.63
C PRO A 271 -32.51 18.63 -3.56
N SER A 272 -33.66 19.31 -3.42
CA SER A 272 -34.88 19.05 -4.21
C SER A 272 -34.69 19.14 -5.73
N GLU A 273 -33.58 19.73 -6.19
CA GLU A 273 -33.23 19.93 -7.60
C GLU A 273 -32.44 18.76 -8.21
N MET A 274 -31.96 17.81 -7.40
CA MET A 274 -31.21 16.65 -7.88
C MET A 274 -32.10 15.43 -8.06
N PRO A 275 -31.93 14.66 -9.16
CA PRO A 275 -32.63 13.39 -9.32
C PRO A 275 -32.18 12.39 -8.24
N PRO A 276 -33.09 11.54 -7.73
CA PRO A 276 -32.78 10.57 -6.69
C PRO A 276 -31.72 9.58 -7.17
N ASN A 277 -30.85 9.15 -6.25
CA ASN A 277 -29.78 8.21 -6.58
C ASN A 277 -30.37 6.84 -6.99
N PRO A 278 -30.05 6.31 -8.18
CA PRO A 278 -30.65 5.07 -8.67
C PRO A 278 -30.23 3.81 -7.89
N LEU A 279 -29.20 3.92 -7.04
CA LEU A 279 -28.64 2.79 -6.27
C LEU A 279 -29.15 2.74 -4.82
N LEU A 280 -29.83 3.79 -4.35
CA LEU A 280 -30.28 3.91 -2.97
C LEU A 280 -31.80 4.05 -2.93
N THR A 281 -32.43 3.44 -1.93
CA THR A 281 -33.86 3.65 -1.68
C THR A 281 -34.07 5.10 -1.20
N PRO A 282 -35.04 5.84 -1.75
CA PRO A 282 -35.35 7.19 -1.28
C PRO A 282 -35.68 7.19 0.22
N LEU A 283 -35.21 8.22 0.92
CA LEU A 283 -35.57 8.41 2.33
C LEU A 283 -37.08 8.73 2.44
N PRO A 284 -37.75 8.28 3.52
CA PRO A 284 -39.13 8.66 3.77
C PRO A 284 -39.24 10.17 4.00
N PRO A 285 -40.43 10.77 3.80
CA PRO A 285 -40.63 12.21 3.99
C PRO A 285 -40.32 12.63 5.43
N SER A 286 -39.95 13.90 5.62
CA SER A 286 -39.44 14.42 6.90
C SER A 286 -40.43 14.41 8.08
N SER A 287 -41.70 14.13 7.81
CA SER A 287 -42.74 13.93 8.82
C SER A 287 -42.77 12.53 9.44
N GLN A 288 -41.95 11.59 8.95
CA GLN A 288 -41.88 10.21 9.43
C GLN A 288 -40.54 9.92 10.12
N THR A 289 -40.49 8.87 10.94
CA THR A 289 -39.23 8.35 11.47
C THR A 289 -38.57 7.40 10.48
N ALA A 290 -37.24 7.37 10.50
CA ALA A 290 -36.41 6.44 9.75
C ALA A 290 -35.35 5.85 10.68
N GLN A 291 -34.75 4.75 10.25
CA GLN A 291 -33.65 4.13 10.97
C GLN A 291 -32.32 4.65 10.42
N TRP A 292 -31.42 5.00 11.34
CA TRP A 292 -30.15 5.65 11.05
C TRP A 292 -28.99 4.88 11.68
N TRP A 293 -27.84 4.91 11.01
CA TRP A 293 -26.57 4.50 11.58
C TRP A 293 -25.88 5.71 12.23
N LEU A 294 -25.86 5.76 13.55
CA LEU A 294 -25.07 6.73 14.30
C LEU A 294 -23.63 6.23 14.43
N ILE A 295 -22.70 6.94 13.81
CA ILE A 295 -21.28 6.58 13.79
C ILE A 295 -20.60 7.09 15.06
N THR A 296 -20.04 6.17 15.85
CA THR A 296 -19.32 6.49 17.09
C THR A 296 -17.96 5.77 17.13
N PRO A 297 -16.93 6.31 17.81
CA PRO A 297 -16.90 7.57 18.56
C PRO A 297 -16.68 8.82 17.70
N SER A 298 -16.33 8.68 16.41
CA SER A 298 -16.15 9.80 15.50
C SER A 298 -16.60 9.47 14.07
N PRO A 299 -16.98 10.47 13.26
CA PRO A 299 -17.31 10.28 11.84
C PRO A 299 -16.19 9.61 11.03
N MET A 300 -14.92 9.74 11.43
CA MET A 300 -13.79 9.10 10.76
C MET A 300 -13.82 7.56 10.86
N ALA A 301 -14.63 6.99 11.76
CA ALA A 301 -14.86 5.56 11.82
C ALA A 301 -15.73 5.04 10.64
N PHE A 302 -16.52 5.92 10.01
CA PHE A 302 -17.23 5.67 8.76
C PHE A 302 -16.29 5.70 7.56
N GLU A 303 -15.36 6.67 7.55
CA GLU A 303 -14.45 6.97 6.42
C GLU A 303 -13.18 6.11 6.37
N ASN A 304 -13.07 5.06 7.18
CA ASN A 304 -12.06 4.03 6.98
C ASN A 304 -12.40 3.18 5.73
N ILE A 305 -12.49 3.83 4.57
CA ILE A 305 -12.51 3.23 3.24
C ILE A 305 -11.14 2.61 3.04
N GLY A 306 -10.90 1.47 3.67
CA GLY A 306 -9.93 0.54 3.11
C GLY A 306 -10.39 0.27 1.68
N PHE A 307 -9.52 0.47 0.69
CA PHE A 307 -9.79 0.06 -0.68
C PHE A 307 -9.94 -1.47 -0.71
N SER A 308 -11.09 -1.98 -0.29
CA SER A 308 -11.38 -3.40 -0.27
C SER A 308 -11.68 -3.86 -1.68
N LYS A 309 -11.13 -5.04 -1.99
CA LYS A 309 -11.16 -5.67 -3.31
C LYS A 309 -12.61 -5.77 -3.80
N PRO A 310 -12.87 -5.64 -5.11
CA PRO A 310 -14.18 -5.91 -5.70
C PRO A 310 -14.62 -7.34 -5.33
N VAL A 311 -15.73 -7.45 -4.60
CA VAL A 311 -16.36 -8.74 -4.31
C VAL A 311 -16.91 -9.26 -5.64
N HIS A 312 -16.29 -10.31 -6.17
CA HIS A 312 -16.83 -10.99 -7.35
C HIS A 312 -18.07 -11.74 -6.90
N ILE A 313 -19.26 -11.23 -7.24
CA ILE A 313 -20.48 -12.02 -7.17
C ILE A 313 -20.32 -13.09 -8.27
N GLN A 314 -20.09 -14.34 -7.87
CA GLN A 314 -20.22 -15.46 -8.80
C GLN A 314 -21.69 -15.53 -9.21
N GLY A 315 -22.02 -14.98 -10.37
CA GLY A 315 -23.30 -15.24 -11.01
C GLY A 315 -23.38 -16.72 -11.36
N LYS A 316 -24.36 -17.42 -10.77
CA LYS A 316 -24.91 -18.62 -11.37
C LYS A 316 -25.49 -18.24 -12.73
N ALA A 317 -25.18 -19.07 -13.73
CA ALA A 317 -25.76 -19.05 -15.06
C ALA A 317 -27.29 -19.17 -15.01
#